data_AF-A0A7C3GM26-F1
#
_entry.id   AF-A0A7C3GM26-F1
#
_cell.length_a   1.000
_cell.length_b   1.000
_cell.length_c   1.000
_cell.angle_alpha   90.00
_cell.angle_beta   90.00
_cell.angle_gamma   90.00
#
_symmetry.space_group_name_H-M   'P 1'
#
loop_
_entity.id
_entity.type
_entity.pdbx_description
1 polymer ?
#
loop_
_entity_poly.entity_id
_entity_poly.type
_entity_poly.pdbx_seq_one_letter_code
_entity_poly.pdbx_strand_id
1 'polypeptide(L)'
;MVVRPEAAQRQLQAEEKTPISVGKAGGTPPEPDGGGGPGEGGGEGPVPPGKKVYRRFFGSVELDPLKAPLQVKNISDEIIQHLQALVGSRVTVTLEIEADIPDGAPEQVMRTVTENAHTLKFTTFDFEE
;
A
#
# COMPACT_ATOMS: atom_id res chain seq x y z
N MET A 1 18.24 -20.42 -38.47
CA MET A 1 18.78 -20.07 -37.14
C MET A 1 17.59 -19.78 -36.25
N VAL A 2 16.92 -20.82 -35.75
CA VAL A 2 17.03 -21.40 -34.40
C VAL A 2 16.82 -20.36 -33.28
N VAL A 3 15.60 -20.38 -32.77
CA VAL A 3 15.20 -19.88 -31.45
C VAL A 3 15.97 -20.62 -30.35
N ARG A 4 16.40 -19.93 -29.28
CA ARG A 4 15.90 -20.19 -27.92
C ARG A 4 16.46 -19.24 -26.84
N PRO A 5 15.67 -19.01 -25.77
CA PRO A 5 15.81 -17.93 -24.79
C PRO A 5 16.08 -18.48 -23.37
N GLU A 6 17.28 -18.37 -22.82
CA GLU A 6 17.57 -19.01 -21.52
C GLU A 6 18.54 -18.18 -20.66
N ALA A 7 18.04 -17.08 -20.07
CA ALA A 7 18.79 -16.34 -19.04
C ALA A 7 17.96 -15.98 -17.80
N ALA A 8 16.76 -16.52 -17.62
CA ALA A 8 15.88 -16.19 -16.50
C ALA A 8 15.38 -17.40 -15.69
N GLN A 9 16.16 -18.48 -15.60
CA GLN A 9 15.87 -19.65 -14.73
C GLN A 9 16.91 -19.88 -13.61
N ARG A 10 17.86 -18.95 -13.37
CA ARG A 10 18.95 -19.11 -12.39
C ARG A 10 18.65 -18.65 -10.96
N GLN A 11 17.38 -18.57 -10.56
CA GLN A 11 17.01 -18.22 -9.17
C GLN A 11 16.10 -19.24 -8.48
N LEU A 12 15.99 -20.45 -9.03
CA LEU A 12 15.27 -21.59 -8.42
C LEU A 12 16.20 -22.69 -7.86
N GLN A 13 17.52 -22.45 -7.70
CA GLN A 13 18.49 -23.47 -7.23
C GLN A 13 19.37 -23.03 -6.04
N ALA A 14 18.93 -22.04 -5.25
CA ALA A 14 19.59 -21.69 -3.99
C ALA A 14 19.02 -22.42 -2.76
N GLU A 15 18.12 -23.39 -2.98
CA GLU A 15 17.70 -24.39 -2.00
C GLU A 15 18.35 -25.74 -2.33
N GLU A 16 19.63 -25.93 -1.97
CA GLU A 16 20.14 -27.23 -1.51
C GLU A 16 21.60 -27.10 -1.06
N LYS A 17 21.86 -27.50 0.19
CA LYS A 17 23.13 -27.94 0.77
C LYS A 17 24.12 -26.86 1.21
N THR A 18 24.09 -26.57 2.51
CA THR A 18 25.33 -26.49 3.30
C THR A 18 25.20 -27.20 4.65
N PRO A 19 26.30 -27.77 5.18
CA PRO A 19 26.30 -29.05 5.88
C PRO A 19 26.43 -28.97 7.40
N ILE A 20 26.08 -30.10 8.02
CA ILE A 20 26.16 -30.48 9.43
C ILE A 20 27.60 -30.33 9.95
N SER A 21 27.79 -29.60 11.06
CA SER A 21 29.03 -29.61 11.83
C SER A 21 28.94 -30.64 12.95
N VAL A 22 29.72 -31.72 12.84
CA VAL A 22 30.00 -32.69 13.90
C VAL A 22 31.38 -32.36 14.48
N GLY A 23 31.42 -31.94 15.75
CA GLY A 23 32.61 -31.85 16.58
C GLY A 23 32.41 -32.71 17.83
N LYS A 24 33.38 -33.59 18.11
CA LYS A 24 33.30 -34.84 18.87
C LYS A 24 33.78 -34.71 20.32
N ALA A 25 33.35 -35.71 21.12
CA ALA A 25 33.85 -36.21 22.42
C ALA A 25 33.16 -35.62 23.66
N GLY A 26 32.63 -36.39 24.62
CA GLY A 26 32.55 -37.83 24.84
C GLY A 26 32.09 -38.08 26.28
N GLY A 27 31.38 -39.19 26.56
CA GLY A 27 31.08 -39.66 27.92
C GLY A 27 29.61 -40.06 28.14
N THR A 28 29.35 -41.37 28.20
CA THR A 28 28.07 -42.01 28.56
C THR A 28 27.89 -42.12 30.10
N PRO A 29 26.75 -42.60 30.66
CA PRO A 29 25.85 -41.87 31.57
C PRO A 29 25.91 -42.42 33.03
N PRO A 30 25.02 -42.02 33.98
CA PRO A 30 23.72 -42.72 34.09
C PRO A 30 22.53 -41.83 34.57
N GLU A 31 21.32 -42.25 34.19
CA GLU A 31 20.05 -41.97 34.90
C GLU A 31 20.03 -42.73 36.25
N PRO A 32 19.26 -42.34 37.30
CA PRO A 32 17.79 -42.41 37.20
C PRO A 32 16.94 -41.49 38.12
N ASP A 33 15.63 -41.51 37.80
CA ASP A 33 14.44 -41.46 38.66
C ASP A 33 14.08 -40.21 39.50
N GLY A 34 12.81 -39.79 39.37
CA GLY A 34 12.04 -39.30 40.51
C GLY A 34 11.18 -38.06 40.31
N GLY A 35 9.86 -38.23 40.50
CA GLY A 35 9.07 -37.25 41.26
C GLY A 35 8.15 -36.33 40.47
N GLY A 36 6.84 -36.52 40.66
CA GLY A 36 5.79 -35.71 40.05
C GLY A 36 5.53 -34.35 40.72
N GLY A 37 4.61 -33.63 40.08
CA GLY A 37 3.94 -32.44 40.61
C GLY A 37 3.24 -31.67 39.48
N PRO A 38 1.91 -31.49 39.51
CA PRO A 38 1.25 -30.55 38.61
C PRO A 38 1.58 -29.14 39.12
N GLY A 39 2.63 -28.55 38.56
CA GLY A 39 2.98 -27.16 38.81
C GLY A 39 2.00 -26.24 38.09
N GLU A 40 0.98 -25.78 38.81
CA GLU A 40 0.31 -24.51 38.56
C GLU A 40 1.39 -23.43 38.48
N GLY A 41 1.74 -23.08 37.25
CA GLY A 41 2.66 -22.01 36.93
C GLY A 41 2.15 -21.38 35.65
N GLY A 42 1.02 -20.68 35.75
CA GLY A 42 0.51 -19.79 34.70
C GLY A 42 1.51 -18.65 34.50
N GLY A 43 2.62 -18.95 33.85
CA GLY A 43 3.52 -17.95 33.31
C GLY A 43 2.76 -17.25 32.20
N GLU A 44 2.22 -16.07 32.48
CA GLU A 44 1.96 -15.09 31.44
C GLU A 44 3.30 -14.76 30.80
N GLY A 45 3.65 -15.54 29.77
CA GLY A 45 4.67 -15.18 28.82
C GLY A 45 4.34 -13.78 28.26
N PRO A 46 5.35 -13.01 27.87
CA PRO A 46 5.13 -11.64 27.41
C PRO A 46 4.14 -11.64 26.25
N VAL A 47 3.00 -10.97 26.45
CA VAL A 47 1.99 -10.79 25.40
C VAL A 47 2.65 -10.05 24.26
N PRO A 48 2.69 -10.61 23.04
CA PRO A 48 3.31 -9.93 21.91
C PRO A 48 2.62 -8.59 21.69
N PRO A 49 3.36 -7.51 21.38
CA PRO A 49 2.78 -6.20 21.19
C PRO A 49 1.70 -6.28 20.09
N GLY A 50 0.51 -5.73 20.38
CA GLY A 50 -0.62 -5.77 19.47
C GLY A 50 -0.28 -5.15 18.11
N LYS A 51 -0.79 -5.75 17.03
CA LYS A 51 -0.57 -5.26 15.66
C LYS A 51 -1.08 -3.82 15.53
N LYS A 52 -0.27 -2.95 14.93
CA LYS A 52 -0.64 -1.55 14.67
C LYS A 52 -1.89 -1.49 13.78
N VAL A 53 -2.90 -0.75 14.23
CA VAL A 53 -4.17 -0.54 13.53
C VAL A 53 -4.18 0.84 12.87
N TYR A 54 -4.38 0.89 11.55
CA TYR A 54 -4.54 2.12 10.79
C TYR A 54 -6.02 2.44 10.60
N ARG A 55 -6.39 3.71 10.83
CA ARG A 55 -7.80 4.14 10.85
C ARG A 55 -8.17 5.16 9.78
N ARG A 56 -7.18 5.73 9.08
CA ARG A 56 -7.36 6.75 8.05
C ARG A 56 -6.33 6.55 6.95
N PHE A 57 -6.80 6.63 5.71
CA PHE A 57 -5.96 6.83 4.54
C PHE A 57 -6.10 8.30 4.10
N PHE A 58 -4.98 8.92 3.72
CA PHE A 58 -4.93 10.22 3.08
C PHE A 58 -3.81 10.17 2.06
N GLY A 59 -4.06 10.68 0.86
CA GLY A 59 -3.08 10.72 -0.21
C GLY A 59 -3.50 11.70 -1.28
N SER A 60 -2.52 12.23 -1.99
CA SER A 60 -2.67 13.07 -3.17
C SER A 60 -1.78 12.49 -4.28
N VAL A 61 -2.17 12.75 -5.52
CA VAL A 61 -1.40 12.37 -6.71
C VAL A 61 -1.57 13.47 -7.75
N GLU A 62 -0.46 13.91 -8.33
CA GLU A 62 -0.48 14.83 -9.48
C GLU A 62 -0.92 14.06 -10.73
N LEU A 63 -1.88 14.63 -11.46
CA LEU A 63 -2.42 14.01 -12.65
C LEU A 63 -1.78 14.62 -13.90
N ASP A 64 -1.57 13.79 -14.92
CA ASP A 64 -1.25 14.26 -16.27
C ASP A 64 -2.56 14.77 -16.89
N PRO A 65 -2.69 16.06 -17.23
CA PRO A 65 -3.95 16.63 -17.73
C PRO A 65 -4.49 15.92 -18.99
N LEU A 66 -3.59 15.42 -19.85
CA LEU A 66 -3.96 14.70 -21.07
C LEU A 66 -4.47 13.28 -20.80
N LYS A 67 -4.11 12.71 -19.64
CA LYS A 67 -4.51 11.36 -19.22
C LYS A 67 -5.43 11.37 -18.00
N ALA A 68 -5.86 12.54 -17.52
CA ALA A 68 -6.64 12.69 -16.31
C ALA A 68 -7.88 11.78 -16.26
N PRO A 69 -8.68 11.63 -17.34
CA PRO A 69 -9.82 10.70 -17.32
C PRO A 69 -9.43 9.25 -17.03
N LEU A 70 -8.33 8.77 -17.62
CA LEU A 70 -7.83 7.41 -17.41
C LEU A 70 -7.24 7.24 -16.02
N GLN A 71 -6.47 8.23 -15.54
CA GLN A 71 -5.86 8.17 -14.22
C GLN A 71 -6.90 8.20 -13.10
N VAL A 72 -7.93 9.05 -13.21
CA VAL A 72 -9.05 9.09 -12.25
C VAL A 72 -9.79 7.74 -12.22
N LYS A 73 -9.97 7.10 -13.39
CA LYS A 73 -10.52 5.74 -13.45
C LYS A 73 -9.63 4.75 -12.68
N ASN A 74 -8.32 4.75 -12.93
CA ASN A 74 -7.41 3.83 -12.25
C ASN A 74 -7.37 4.07 -10.74
N ILE A 75 -7.37 5.33 -10.28
CA ILE A 75 -7.45 5.67 -8.85
C ILE A 75 -8.77 5.17 -8.25
N SER A 76 -9.86 5.28 -9.02
CA SER A 76 -11.16 4.76 -8.62
C SER A 76 -11.10 3.25 -8.38
N ASP A 77 -10.55 2.51 -9.34
CA ASP A 77 -10.51 1.05 -9.31
C ASP A 77 -9.53 0.50 -8.27
N GLU A 78 -8.32 1.06 -8.21
CA GLU A 78 -7.24 0.52 -7.39
C GLU A 78 -7.30 1.01 -5.94
N ILE A 79 -7.86 2.19 -5.66
CA ILE A 79 -7.85 2.79 -4.32
C ILE A 79 -9.26 3.00 -3.76
N ILE A 80 -10.09 3.77 -4.47
CA ILE A 80 -11.39 4.21 -3.93
C ILE A 80 -12.31 3.00 -3.70
N GLN A 81 -12.39 2.07 -4.65
CA GLN A 81 -13.20 0.85 -4.51
C GLN A 81 -12.80 0.03 -3.29
N HIS A 82 -11.49 -0.17 -3.06
CA HIS A 82 -10.98 -0.92 -1.92
C HIS A 82 -11.33 -0.25 -0.58
N LEU A 83 -11.25 1.07 -0.51
CA LEU A 83 -11.61 1.82 0.70
C LEU A 83 -13.12 1.77 0.95
N GLN A 84 -13.94 1.93 -0.09
CA GLN A 84 -15.41 1.88 0.03
C GLN A 84 -15.93 0.49 0.42
N ALA A 85 -15.22 -0.58 0.06
CA ALA A 85 -15.58 -1.95 0.44
C ALA A 85 -15.49 -2.20 1.97
N LEU A 86 -14.80 -1.33 2.71
CA LEU A 86 -14.70 -1.44 4.17
C LEU A 86 -15.99 -0.95 4.85
N VAL A 87 -16.58 -1.82 5.68
CA VAL A 87 -17.82 -1.51 6.42
C VAL A 87 -17.62 -0.28 7.31
N GLY A 88 -18.54 0.68 7.17
CA GLY A 88 -18.53 1.93 7.94
C GLY A 88 -17.49 2.96 7.47
N SER A 89 -16.78 2.72 6.36
CA SER A 89 -15.87 3.71 5.79
C SER A 89 -16.65 4.90 5.21
N ARG A 90 -16.02 6.07 5.29
CA ARG A 90 -16.44 7.27 4.58
C ARG A 90 -15.28 7.70 3.69
N VAL A 91 -15.51 7.70 2.39
CA VAL A 91 -14.52 8.13 1.40
C VAL A 91 -14.95 9.47 0.82
N THR A 92 -14.05 10.45 0.87
CA THR A 92 -14.19 11.75 0.23
C THR A 92 -13.07 11.89 -0.77
N VAL A 93 -13.41 12.35 -1.98
CA VAL A 93 -12.47 12.57 -3.08
C VAL A 93 -12.61 14.03 -3.49
N THR A 94 -11.47 14.70 -3.62
CA THR A 94 -11.39 16.08 -4.07
C THR A 94 -10.50 16.12 -5.31
N LEU A 95 -10.93 16.85 -6.34
CA LEU A 95 -10.11 17.18 -7.50
C LEU A 95 -9.84 18.69 -7.46
N GLU A 96 -8.58 19.05 -7.49
CA GLU A 96 -8.11 20.44 -7.56
C GLU A 96 -7.56 20.67 -8.97
N ILE A 97 -7.89 21.82 -9.56
CA ILE A 97 -7.43 22.23 -10.89
C ILE A 97 -6.76 23.58 -10.76
N GLU A 98 -5.49 23.64 -11.13
CA GLU A 98 -4.69 24.87 -11.17
C GLU A 98 -4.22 25.09 -12.60
N ALA A 99 -4.30 26.34 -13.06
CA ALA A 99 -3.81 26.75 -14.37
C ALA A 99 -3.13 28.11 -14.24
N ASP A 100 -1.83 28.15 -14.54
CA ASP A 100 -1.08 29.40 -14.70
C ASP A 100 -1.31 29.95 -16.11
N ILE A 101 -1.83 31.17 -16.19
CA ILE A 101 -2.19 31.84 -17.45
C ILE A 101 -1.52 33.22 -17.45
N PRO A 102 -0.21 33.29 -17.76
CA PRO A 102 0.60 34.50 -17.54
C PRO A 102 0.15 35.71 -18.40
N ASP A 103 -0.45 35.44 -19.56
CA ASP A 103 -0.98 36.48 -20.46
C ASP A 103 -2.44 36.86 -20.15
N GLY A 104 -3.03 36.26 -19.10
CA GLY A 104 -4.42 36.40 -18.74
C GLY A 104 -5.35 35.47 -19.52
N ALA A 105 -6.47 35.10 -18.90
CA ALA A 105 -7.50 34.28 -19.53
C ALA A 105 -8.39 35.16 -20.44
N PRO A 106 -8.63 34.75 -21.71
CA PRO A 106 -9.59 35.45 -22.55
C PRO A 106 -11.00 35.44 -21.93
N GLU A 107 -11.77 36.52 -22.10
CA GLU A 107 -13.13 36.66 -21.52
C GLU A 107 -14.03 35.45 -21.85
N GLN A 108 -13.98 34.96 -23.08
CA GLN A 108 -14.74 33.78 -23.51
C GLN A 108 -14.35 32.52 -22.71
N VAL A 109 -13.05 32.33 -22.42
CA VAL A 109 -12.56 31.20 -21.64
C VAL A 109 -13.01 31.33 -20.20
N MET A 110 -12.84 32.50 -19.59
CA MET A 110 -13.32 32.78 -18.22
C MET A 110 -14.80 32.45 -18.08
N ARG A 111 -15.63 32.96 -19.00
CA ARG A 111 -17.07 32.69 -18.99
C ARG A 111 -17.36 31.19 -19.09
N THR A 112 -16.71 30.48 -20.00
CA THR A 112 -16.91 29.05 -20.22
C THR A 112 -16.53 28.24 -18.97
N VAL A 113 -15.37 28.54 -18.37
CA VAL A 113 -14.88 27.83 -17.18
C VAL A 113 -15.79 28.09 -15.98
N THR A 114 -16.22 29.34 -15.76
CA THR A 114 -17.16 29.72 -14.69
C THR A 114 -18.51 29.02 -14.84
N GLU A 115 -19.10 29.00 -16.04
CA GLU A 115 -20.37 28.30 -16.31
C GLU A 115 -20.24 26.78 -16.08
N ASN A 116 -19.10 26.19 -16.46
CA ASN A 116 -18.80 24.78 -16.21
C ASN A 116 -18.60 24.49 -14.71
N ALA A 117 -17.89 25.35 -13.99
CA ALA A 117 -17.65 25.18 -12.56
C ALA A 117 -18.97 25.17 -11.78
N HIS A 118 -19.90 26.07 -12.11
CA HIS A 118 -21.26 26.04 -11.57
C HIS A 118 -22.02 24.74 -11.93
N THR A 119 -21.96 24.32 -13.20
CA THR A 119 -22.66 23.11 -13.67
C THR A 119 -22.12 21.83 -13.00
N LEU A 120 -20.80 21.74 -12.84
CA LEU A 120 -20.09 20.63 -12.22
C LEU A 120 -20.05 20.74 -10.68
N LYS A 121 -20.71 21.76 -10.11
CA LYS A 121 -20.87 21.97 -8.66
C LYS A 121 -19.54 22.08 -7.93
N PHE A 122 -18.57 22.79 -8.52
CA PHE A 122 -17.35 23.16 -7.81
C PHE A 122 -17.75 23.92 -6.53
N THR A 123 -17.16 23.51 -5.40
CA THR A 123 -17.41 24.16 -4.11
C THR A 123 -16.66 25.48 -3.97
N THR A 124 -15.53 25.59 -4.65
CA THR A 124 -14.64 26.75 -4.64
C THR A 124 -13.99 26.84 -6.01
N PHE A 125 -14.06 28.00 -6.64
CA PHE A 125 -13.40 28.33 -7.91
C PHE A 125 -13.36 29.85 -8.06
N ASP A 126 -12.27 30.38 -8.62
CA ASP A 126 -12.13 31.79 -8.95
C ASP A 126 -11.03 31.96 -10.02
N PHE A 127 -10.95 33.14 -10.63
CA PHE A 127 -9.76 33.58 -11.38
C PHE A 127 -9.04 34.66 -10.56
N GLU A 128 -7.75 34.46 -10.30
CA GLU A 128 -6.93 35.39 -9.53
C GLU A 128 -6.09 36.31 -10.47
N GLU A 129 -5.82 37.55 -10.02
CA GLU A 129 -5.00 38.55 -10.74
C GLU A 129 -3.54 38.59 -10.24
#